data_AF-A0A6G0L9L3-F1
#
_entry.id   AF-A0A6G0L9L3-F1
#
_cell.length_a   1.000
_cell.length_b   1.000
_cell.length_c   1.000
_cell.angle_alpha   90.00
_cell.angle_beta   90.00
_cell.angle_gamma   90.00
#
_symmetry.space_group_name_H-M   'P 1'
#
loop_
_entity.id
_entity.type
_entity.pdbx_description
1 polymer ?
#
loop_
_entity_poly.entity_id
_entity_poly.type
_entity_poly.pdbx_seq_one_letter_code
_entity_poly.pdbx_strand_id
1 'polypeptide(L)'
;MPTLGSQMEALLAAWDDATAPLDARVREDPLLFAPDSSLTTSSRVTRLKGKETPEAEETRDLCRPWDHADFLARVSSFSIASWFAKPDVISAFECARHGWRNSASDQLQCDCCKRFLCFKIDDKLSEKGALKVAETFAAQLVTGHTELCPWWGNPSPTAFTTLPIATKRQVYETLVKQLEEEVAWMHKDPEFQERLGSLIIDDAVIVKLLQEAKDDDVAAPLDVATFEAKLVARWSQSENQPVHPDALVNAALLISCGWRFDRKDDGQLHMLWCGSCNRRWQISPTSGRLGDGGSEHSEPPTKRLKTEEARPVDLLSQHRHFCPWVAGCKSTGVDDYGEIDPKLWEFVKLPGWKQFAQALVLLGNSEENAIVVDASDQTKAKTTDPVQALESIRAVLGL
;
A
#
# COMPACT_ATOMS: atom_id res chain seq x y z
N MET A 1 -40.02 24.39 -35.35
CA MET A 1 -38.79 25.01 -35.88
C MET A 1 -37.97 25.46 -34.69
N PRO A 2 -36.96 24.69 -34.23
CA PRO A 2 -36.07 25.20 -33.19
C PRO A 2 -35.34 26.43 -33.75
N THR A 3 -35.28 27.49 -32.95
CA THR A 3 -34.66 28.77 -33.34
C THR A 3 -33.16 28.58 -33.56
N LEU A 4 -32.61 29.25 -34.58
CA LEU A 4 -31.22 29.14 -35.04
C LEU A 4 -30.18 29.27 -33.89
N GLY A 5 -30.51 30.01 -32.83
CA GLY A 5 -29.69 30.14 -31.62
C GLY A 5 -29.53 28.82 -30.84
N SER A 6 -30.60 28.02 -30.70
CA SER A 6 -30.55 26.73 -29.99
C SER A 6 -29.71 25.67 -30.71
N GLN A 7 -29.62 25.76 -32.04
CA GLN A 7 -28.77 24.88 -32.85
C GLN A 7 -27.30 25.29 -32.77
N MET A 8 -27.01 26.60 -32.66
CA MET A 8 -25.65 27.11 -32.49
C MET A 8 -25.10 26.78 -31.09
N GLU A 9 -25.90 26.93 -30.04
CA GLU A 9 -25.51 26.57 -28.66
C GLU A 9 -25.25 25.07 -28.52
N ALA A 10 -26.07 24.23 -29.16
CA ALA A 10 -25.85 22.77 -29.16
C ALA A 10 -24.58 22.37 -29.93
N LEU A 11 -24.24 23.08 -31.01
CA LEU A 11 -23.01 22.84 -31.78
C LEU A 11 -21.76 23.32 -31.03
N LEU A 12 -21.84 24.45 -30.33
CA LEU A 12 -20.73 24.96 -29.51
C LEU A 12 -20.48 24.05 -28.29
N ALA A 13 -21.54 23.58 -27.62
CA ALA A 13 -21.43 22.63 -26.51
C ALA A 13 -20.85 21.27 -26.95
N ALA A 14 -21.20 20.79 -28.15
CA ALA A 14 -20.62 19.57 -28.71
C ALA A 14 -19.15 19.74 -29.13
N TRP A 15 -18.73 20.95 -29.50
CA TRP A 15 -17.35 21.23 -29.89
C TRP A 15 -16.44 21.40 -28.66
N ASP A 16 -16.95 22.02 -27.59
CA ASP A 16 -16.24 22.12 -26.31
C ASP A 16 -16.03 20.73 -25.65
N ASP A 17 -17.00 19.80 -25.75
CA ASP A 17 -16.84 18.41 -25.25
C ASP A 17 -15.83 17.59 -26.08
N ALA A 18 -15.73 17.85 -27.39
CA ALA A 18 -14.81 17.14 -28.29
C ALA A 18 -13.36 17.66 -28.22
N THR A 19 -13.14 18.86 -27.71
CA THR A 19 -11.82 19.53 -27.67
C THR A 19 -11.28 19.75 -26.25
N ALA A 20 -12.05 19.41 -25.22
CA ALA A 20 -11.58 19.40 -23.84
C ALA A 20 -10.42 18.39 -23.66
N PRO A 21 -9.31 18.78 -22.99
CA PRO A 21 -8.24 17.86 -22.61
C PRO A 21 -8.81 16.70 -21.79
N LEU A 22 -8.32 15.47 -22.05
CA LEU A 22 -8.81 14.23 -21.41
C LEU A 22 -8.76 14.27 -19.86
N ASP A 23 -7.98 15.17 -19.28
CA ASP A 23 -7.82 15.35 -17.83
C ASP A 23 -8.85 16.30 -17.18
N ALA A 24 -9.72 16.95 -17.96
CA ALA A 24 -10.72 17.91 -17.46
C ALA A 24 -12.10 17.31 -17.13
N ARG A 25 -12.28 15.99 -17.25
CA ARG A 25 -13.46 15.31 -16.68
C ARG A 25 -13.26 15.17 -15.19
N VAL A 26 -13.69 16.21 -14.48
CA VAL A 26 -13.51 16.46 -13.05
C VAL A 26 -13.80 15.22 -12.20
N ARG A 27 -12.76 14.83 -11.47
CA ARG A 27 -12.81 14.25 -10.13
C ARG A 27 -13.80 15.02 -9.27
N GLU A 28 -14.93 14.39 -8.95
CA GLU A 28 -15.53 14.63 -7.65
C GLU A 28 -15.16 13.46 -6.73
N ASP A 29 -14.54 13.86 -5.62
CA ASP A 29 -14.11 13.10 -4.44
C ASP A 29 -12.65 12.57 -4.39
N PRO A 30 -11.75 13.27 -3.67
CA PRO A 30 -10.42 12.79 -3.33
C PRO A 30 -10.44 11.91 -2.07
N LEU A 31 -9.93 10.68 -2.18
CA LEU A 31 -9.51 9.82 -1.06
C LEU A 31 -10.57 9.36 -0.06
N LEU A 32 -11.36 8.31 -0.37
CA LEU A 32 -11.96 7.48 0.67
C LEU A 32 -11.99 6.00 0.29
N PHE A 33 -11.05 5.23 0.85
CA PHE A 33 -11.27 3.82 1.14
C PHE A 33 -12.34 3.74 2.24
N ALA A 34 -13.50 3.17 1.93
CA ALA A 34 -14.49 2.69 2.88
C ALA A 34 -15.19 1.43 2.30
N PRO A 35 -15.69 0.51 3.16
CA PRO A 35 -15.83 -0.91 2.83
C PRO A 35 -17.12 -1.27 2.09
N ASP A 36 -17.12 -2.49 1.53
CA ASP A 36 -18.24 -3.14 0.86
C ASP A 36 -19.53 -3.09 1.69
N SER A 37 -20.54 -2.38 1.18
CA SER A 37 -21.88 -2.95 1.04
C SER A 37 -22.76 -2.06 0.16
N SER A 38 -23.39 -2.71 -0.83
CA SER A 38 -24.67 -2.33 -1.43
C SER A 38 -24.72 -1.05 -2.28
N LEU A 39 -24.41 -1.13 -3.57
CA LEU A 39 -25.16 -0.38 -4.59
C LEU A 39 -25.27 -1.18 -5.90
N THR A 40 -26.43 -1.81 -6.08
CA THR A 40 -27.03 -2.01 -7.39
C THR A 40 -27.28 -0.66 -8.05
N THR A 41 -26.75 -0.39 -9.25
CA THR A 41 -27.51 0.05 -10.45
C THR A 41 -26.62 0.57 -11.58
N SER A 42 -26.73 -0.11 -12.73
CA SER A 42 -26.90 0.43 -14.09
C SER A 42 -25.86 1.43 -14.65
N SER A 43 -24.82 0.92 -15.31
CA SER A 43 -24.20 1.60 -16.45
C SER A 43 -24.70 1.00 -17.77
N ARG A 44 -25.66 1.70 -18.41
CA ARG A 44 -26.01 1.47 -19.81
C ARG A 44 -24.89 2.03 -20.69
N VAL A 45 -23.94 1.18 -21.06
CA VAL A 45 -23.15 1.38 -22.27
C VAL A 45 -23.66 0.35 -23.27
N THR A 46 -24.44 0.80 -24.27
CA THR A 46 -24.86 -0.02 -25.40
C THR A 46 -23.64 -0.26 -26.28
N ARG A 47 -22.78 -1.19 -25.88
CA ARG A 47 -21.68 -1.70 -26.71
C ARG A 47 -22.31 -2.53 -27.82
N LEU A 48 -21.96 -2.22 -29.07
CA LEU A 48 -22.36 -3.01 -30.24
C LEU A 48 -22.03 -4.49 -29.98
N LYS A 49 -23.07 -5.33 -29.88
CA LYS A 49 -22.97 -6.77 -29.65
C LYS A 49 -22.29 -7.43 -30.84
N GLY A 50 -20.96 -7.54 -30.77
CA GLY A 50 -20.26 -8.68 -31.37
C GLY A 50 -20.74 -9.95 -30.65
N LYS A 51 -20.92 -11.04 -31.39
CA LYS A 51 -21.33 -12.34 -30.86
C LYS A 51 -20.15 -12.94 -30.09
N GLU A 52 -20.01 -12.60 -28.82
CA GLU A 52 -18.98 -13.15 -27.95
C GLU A 52 -19.38 -14.58 -27.53
N THR A 53 -18.44 -15.51 -27.67
CA THR A 53 -18.59 -16.90 -27.24
C THR A 53 -18.41 -16.99 -25.71
N PRO A 54 -19.08 -17.93 -25.02
CA PRO A 54 -19.03 -18.03 -23.56
C PRO A 54 -17.59 -18.13 -23.00
N GLU A 55 -16.69 -18.80 -23.72
CA GLU A 55 -15.26 -18.94 -23.36
C GLU A 55 -14.49 -17.60 -23.38
N ALA A 56 -14.93 -16.62 -24.17
CA ALA A 56 -14.30 -15.30 -24.25
C ALA A 56 -14.74 -14.36 -23.10
N GLU A 57 -15.93 -14.56 -22.54
CA GLU A 57 -16.39 -13.85 -21.35
C GLU A 57 -15.71 -14.40 -20.09
N GLU A 58 -15.65 -15.72 -19.91
CA GLU A 58 -14.96 -16.35 -18.77
C GLU A 58 -13.46 -16.01 -18.71
N THR A 59 -12.79 -15.90 -19.86
CA THR A 59 -11.35 -15.55 -19.92
C THR A 59 -11.08 -14.07 -19.63
N ARG A 60 -12.04 -13.18 -19.90
CA ARG A 60 -11.97 -11.75 -19.53
C ARG A 60 -12.15 -11.54 -18.04
N ASP A 61 -13.02 -12.32 -17.41
CA ASP A 61 -13.19 -12.30 -15.95
C ASP A 61 -11.93 -12.77 -15.20
N LEU A 62 -11.10 -13.61 -15.84
CA LEU A 62 -9.86 -14.12 -15.25
C LEU A 62 -8.62 -13.24 -15.51
N CYS A 63 -8.68 -12.30 -16.47
CA CYS A 63 -7.53 -11.46 -16.84
C CYS A 63 -7.83 -9.96 -16.70
N ARG A 64 -7.64 -9.45 -15.48
CA ARG A 64 -7.78 -8.03 -15.15
C ARG A 64 -6.42 -7.44 -14.72
N PRO A 65 -5.52 -7.13 -15.68
CA PRO A 65 -4.18 -6.63 -15.37
C PRO A 65 -4.18 -5.27 -14.68
N TRP A 66 -5.21 -4.46 -14.91
CA TRP A 66 -5.38 -3.13 -14.32
C TRP A 66 -6.11 -3.14 -12.97
N ASP A 67 -6.51 -4.31 -12.48
CA ASP A 67 -7.14 -4.46 -11.18
C ASP A 67 -6.08 -4.78 -10.11
N HIS A 68 -5.91 -3.86 -9.16
CA HIS A 68 -4.92 -3.98 -8.10
C HIS A 68 -5.28 -5.08 -7.10
N ALA A 69 -6.57 -5.31 -6.83
CA ALA A 69 -7.01 -6.36 -5.91
C ALA A 69 -6.69 -7.75 -6.50
N ASP A 70 -6.91 -7.95 -7.79
CA ASP A 70 -6.53 -9.18 -8.50
C ASP A 70 -5.02 -9.39 -8.52
N PHE A 71 -4.25 -8.31 -8.72
CA PHE A 71 -2.79 -8.37 -8.59
C PHE A 71 -2.37 -8.86 -7.20
N LEU A 72 -2.88 -8.23 -6.13
CA LEU A 72 -2.58 -8.64 -4.74
C LEU A 72 -3.06 -10.06 -4.43
N ALA A 73 -4.18 -10.50 -5.01
CA ALA A 73 -4.65 -11.87 -4.91
C ALA A 73 -3.64 -12.84 -5.53
N ARG A 74 -3.04 -12.51 -6.68
CA ARG A 74 -1.97 -13.34 -7.28
C ARG A 74 -0.73 -13.35 -6.39
N VAL A 75 -0.29 -12.21 -5.88
CA VAL A 75 0.85 -12.11 -4.93
C VAL A 75 0.63 -12.97 -3.67
N SER A 76 -0.61 -13.07 -3.20
CA SER A 76 -0.95 -13.85 -1.99
C SER A 76 -0.68 -15.35 -2.12
N SER A 77 -0.67 -15.88 -3.35
CA SER A 77 -0.39 -17.30 -3.61
C SER A 77 1.05 -17.69 -3.29
N PHE A 78 1.97 -16.71 -3.21
CA PHE A 78 3.38 -16.96 -2.98
C PHE A 78 3.68 -17.10 -1.48
N SER A 79 4.47 -18.10 -1.10
CA SER A 79 4.93 -18.28 0.28
C SER A 79 6.44 -18.48 0.35
N ILE A 80 7.02 -18.30 1.54
CA ILE A 80 8.45 -18.58 1.76
C ILE A 80 8.74 -20.07 1.50
N ALA A 81 7.81 -20.97 1.79
CA ALA A 81 7.99 -22.41 1.59
C ALA A 81 7.97 -22.84 0.11
N SER A 82 7.32 -22.06 -0.75
CA SER A 82 7.05 -22.43 -2.15
C SER A 82 7.71 -21.53 -3.19
N TRP A 83 8.18 -20.34 -2.80
CA TRP A 83 8.87 -19.39 -3.68
C TRP A 83 10.00 -18.68 -2.91
N PHE A 84 10.94 -19.48 -2.40
CA PHE A 84 12.00 -19.01 -1.52
C PHE A 84 13.15 -18.30 -2.25
N ALA A 85 13.64 -17.21 -1.65
CA ALA A 85 14.89 -16.51 -1.99
C ALA A 85 15.12 -16.30 -3.50
N LYS A 86 14.07 -15.90 -4.22
CA LYS A 86 14.12 -15.68 -5.66
C LYS A 86 14.70 -14.29 -5.98
N PRO A 87 15.58 -14.16 -6.99
CA PRO A 87 16.07 -12.86 -7.46
C PRO A 87 14.93 -11.91 -7.86
N ASP A 88 15.20 -10.61 -7.82
CA ASP A 88 14.19 -9.56 -8.08
C ASP A 88 13.46 -9.73 -9.42
N VAL A 89 14.20 -10.11 -10.47
CA VAL A 89 13.69 -10.33 -11.83
C VAL A 89 12.61 -11.42 -11.92
N ILE A 90 12.52 -12.29 -10.92
CA ILE A 90 11.52 -13.36 -10.78
C ILE A 90 10.90 -13.34 -9.38
N SER A 91 10.82 -12.16 -8.77
CA SER A 91 10.12 -11.95 -7.50
C SER A 91 8.64 -12.30 -7.64
N ALA A 92 7.96 -12.48 -6.50
CA ALA A 92 6.52 -12.76 -6.49
C ALA A 92 5.72 -11.64 -7.20
N PHE A 93 6.17 -10.39 -7.08
CA PHE A 93 5.59 -9.25 -7.78
C PHE A 93 5.75 -9.35 -9.28
N GLU A 94 6.96 -9.60 -9.79
CA GLU A 94 7.17 -9.73 -11.23
C GLU A 94 6.37 -10.92 -11.80
N CYS A 95 6.37 -12.07 -11.11
CA CYS A 95 5.56 -13.21 -11.51
C CYS A 95 4.05 -12.85 -11.55
N ALA A 96 3.53 -12.23 -10.48
CA ALA A 96 2.12 -11.83 -10.40
C ALA A 96 1.75 -10.74 -11.42
N ARG A 97 2.65 -9.79 -11.73
CA ARG A 97 2.43 -8.80 -12.78
C ARG A 97 2.21 -9.45 -14.14
N HIS A 98 2.94 -10.51 -14.43
CA HIS A 98 2.82 -11.27 -15.65
C HIS A 98 1.70 -12.35 -15.62
N GLY A 99 0.79 -12.29 -14.64
CA GLY A 99 -0.39 -13.16 -14.58
C GLY A 99 -0.16 -14.53 -13.92
N TRP A 100 1.00 -14.75 -13.32
CA TRP A 100 1.35 -16.03 -12.71
C TRP A 100 0.96 -16.09 -11.23
N ARG A 101 0.42 -17.23 -10.80
CA ARG A 101 0.25 -17.62 -9.40
C ARG A 101 1.25 -18.70 -9.04
N ASN A 102 1.63 -18.76 -7.78
CA ASN A 102 2.42 -19.87 -7.28
C ASN A 102 1.51 -21.06 -6.96
N SER A 103 1.68 -22.17 -7.67
CA SER A 103 0.84 -23.37 -7.55
C SER A 103 1.49 -24.48 -6.72
N ALA A 104 2.82 -24.54 -6.71
CA ALA A 104 3.62 -25.49 -5.93
C ALA A 104 5.04 -24.95 -5.71
N SER A 105 5.90 -25.71 -5.01
CA SER A 105 7.31 -25.33 -4.82
C SER A 105 8.01 -25.07 -6.16
N ASP A 106 8.51 -23.85 -6.30
CA ASP A 106 9.17 -23.32 -7.49
C ASP A 106 8.35 -23.48 -8.78
N GLN A 107 7.02 -23.55 -8.66
CA GLN A 107 6.10 -23.67 -9.78
C GLN A 107 5.15 -22.47 -9.87
N LEU A 108 5.01 -21.97 -11.09
CA LEU A 108 4.04 -20.95 -11.47
C LEU A 108 2.95 -21.55 -12.34
N GLN A 109 1.73 -21.05 -12.23
CA GLN A 109 0.60 -21.40 -13.08
C GLN A 109 -0.20 -20.16 -13.48
N CYS A 110 -0.66 -20.12 -14.72
CA CYS A 110 -1.57 -19.09 -15.22
C CYS A 110 -3.02 -19.58 -15.13
N ASP A 111 -3.92 -18.78 -14.56
CA ASP A 111 -5.34 -19.15 -14.47
C ASP A 111 -6.06 -19.11 -15.82
N CYS A 112 -5.63 -18.25 -16.75
CA CYS A 112 -6.25 -18.14 -18.08
C CYS A 112 -5.84 -19.29 -19.00
N CYS A 113 -4.55 -19.49 -19.25
CA CYS A 113 -4.07 -20.48 -20.21
C CYS A 113 -3.66 -21.83 -19.62
N LYS A 114 -3.71 -21.98 -18.29
CA LYS A 114 -3.35 -23.21 -17.53
C LYS A 114 -1.92 -23.71 -17.73
N ARG A 115 -1.06 -22.97 -18.44
CA ARG A 115 0.38 -23.26 -18.53
C ARG A 115 1.02 -23.16 -17.15
N PHE A 116 2.11 -23.91 -16.99
CA PHE A 116 2.96 -23.85 -15.81
C PHE A 116 4.40 -23.61 -16.20
N LEU A 117 5.14 -22.93 -15.33
CA LEU A 117 6.59 -22.76 -15.39
C LEU A 117 7.19 -23.34 -14.12
N CYS A 118 8.37 -23.95 -14.24
CA CYS A 118 9.10 -24.49 -13.09
C CYS A 118 10.50 -23.89 -13.05
N PHE A 119 10.82 -23.21 -11.96
CA PHE A 119 12.14 -22.66 -11.75
C PHE A 119 13.03 -23.69 -11.08
N LYS A 120 14.13 -24.07 -11.72
CA LYS A 120 15.12 -25.00 -11.17
C LYS A 120 16.50 -24.43 -11.39
N ILE A 121 17.29 -24.35 -10.32
CA ILE A 121 18.70 -24.02 -10.37
C ILE A 121 19.48 -25.29 -10.03
N ASP A 122 20.56 -25.55 -10.76
CA ASP A 122 21.52 -26.60 -10.41
C ASP A 122 22.44 -26.10 -9.30
N ASP A 123 22.56 -26.87 -8.21
CA ASP A 123 23.38 -26.56 -7.03
C ASP A 123 24.87 -26.33 -7.36
N LYS A 124 25.33 -26.77 -8.53
CA LYS A 124 26.72 -26.58 -8.99
C LYS A 124 26.97 -25.22 -9.63
N LEU A 125 25.93 -24.43 -9.89
CA LEU A 125 26.08 -23.13 -10.53
C LEU A 125 26.62 -22.10 -9.53
N SER A 126 27.57 -21.29 -10.00
CA SER A 126 27.97 -20.07 -9.28
C SER A 126 26.79 -19.09 -9.19
N GLU A 127 26.87 -18.14 -8.26
CA GLU A 127 25.87 -17.07 -8.10
C GLU A 127 25.55 -16.34 -9.42
N LYS A 128 26.59 -16.01 -10.21
CA LYS A 128 26.42 -15.40 -11.53
C LYS A 128 25.67 -16.31 -12.51
N GLY A 129 25.93 -17.62 -12.44
CA GLY A 129 25.21 -18.62 -13.23
C GLY A 129 23.74 -18.72 -12.84
N ALA A 130 23.46 -18.73 -11.53
CA ALA A 130 22.09 -18.74 -10.99
C ALA A 130 21.31 -17.48 -11.41
N LEU A 131 21.94 -16.30 -11.36
CA LEU A 131 21.34 -15.07 -11.85
C LEU A 131 21.03 -15.14 -13.35
N LYS A 132 21.93 -15.73 -14.16
CA LYS A 132 21.68 -15.86 -15.60
C LYS A 132 20.50 -16.80 -15.92
N VAL A 133 20.35 -17.86 -15.13
CA VAL A 133 19.17 -18.75 -15.19
C VAL A 133 17.91 -17.97 -14.81
N ALA A 134 17.96 -17.15 -13.76
CA ALA A 134 16.84 -16.31 -13.35
C ALA A 134 16.45 -15.27 -14.41
N GLU A 135 17.41 -14.60 -15.06
CA GLU A 135 17.14 -13.69 -16.20
C GLU A 135 16.47 -14.42 -17.37
N THR A 136 16.93 -15.64 -17.68
CA THR A 136 16.34 -16.45 -18.75
C THR A 136 14.91 -16.87 -18.38
N PHE A 137 14.68 -17.23 -17.12
CA PHE A 137 13.34 -17.53 -16.61
C PHE A 137 12.43 -16.29 -16.59
N ALA A 138 12.97 -15.10 -16.28
CA ALA A 138 12.22 -13.85 -16.32
C ALA A 138 11.63 -13.58 -17.72
N ALA A 139 12.38 -13.87 -18.79
CA ALA A 139 11.86 -13.79 -20.16
C ALA A 139 10.70 -14.77 -20.43
N GLN A 140 10.66 -15.90 -19.71
CA GLN A 140 9.55 -16.87 -19.77
C GLN A 140 8.29 -16.37 -19.06
N LEU A 141 8.36 -15.37 -18.18
CA LEU A 141 7.15 -14.78 -17.60
C LEU A 141 6.24 -14.18 -18.67
N VAL A 142 6.81 -13.70 -19.78
CA VAL A 142 6.05 -13.23 -20.94
C VAL A 142 5.78 -14.37 -21.91
N THR A 143 6.82 -15.09 -22.33
CA THR A 143 6.76 -16.07 -23.43
C THR A 143 6.22 -17.45 -23.05
N GLY A 144 6.11 -17.74 -21.74
CA GLY A 144 5.63 -19.02 -21.22
C GLY A 144 4.11 -19.21 -21.28
N HIS A 145 3.38 -18.15 -21.59
CA HIS A 145 1.95 -18.20 -21.87
C HIS A 145 1.68 -18.83 -23.25
N THR A 146 0.45 -19.32 -23.47
CA THR A 146 0.01 -19.62 -24.84
C THR A 146 -0.13 -18.33 -25.65
N GLU A 147 0.04 -18.40 -26.97
CA GLU A 147 -0.06 -17.22 -27.87
C GLU A 147 -1.40 -16.47 -27.76
N LEU A 148 -2.48 -17.18 -27.41
CA LEU A 148 -3.82 -16.62 -27.23
C LEU A 148 -4.13 -16.22 -25.77
N CYS A 149 -3.15 -16.29 -24.86
CA CYS A 149 -3.36 -15.92 -23.47
C CYS A 149 -3.48 -14.39 -23.35
N PRO A 150 -4.49 -13.86 -22.66
CA PRO A 150 -4.67 -12.42 -22.50
C PRO A 150 -3.57 -11.74 -21.66
N TRP A 151 -2.74 -12.50 -20.95
CA TRP A 151 -1.55 -12.01 -20.23
C TRP A 151 -0.33 -11.81 -21.12
N TRP A 152 -0.35 -12.32 -22.34
CA TRP A 152 0.78 -12.17 -23.26
C TRP A 152 0.94 -10.70 -23.65
N GLY A 153 2.09 -10.11 -23.31
CA GLY A 153 2.38 -8.69 -23.55
C GLY A 153 1.52 -7.70 -22.75
N ASN A 154 0.75 -8.17 -21.77
CA ASN A 154 -0.22 -7.37 -21.03
C ASN A 154 -0.04 -7.50 -19.49
N PRO A 155 1.15 -7.15 -18.96
CA PRO A 155 1.41 -7.24 -17.54
C PRO A 155 0.66 -6.17 -16.75
N SER A 156 0.40 -6.42 -15.46
CA SER A 156 -0.05 -5.38 -14.54
C SER A 156 0.96 -4.23 -14.44
N PRO A 157 0.48 -3.00 -14.17
CA PRO A 157 1.32 -1.81 -14.03
C PRO A 157 2.46 -1.99 -13.02
N THR A 158 3.64 -1.44 -13.32
CA THR A 158 4.78 -1.38 -12.38
C THR A 158 4.41 -0.68 -11.07
N ALA A 159 3.55 0.34 -11.14
CA ALA A 159 3.06 1.10 -9.99
C ALA A 159 2.37 0.22 -8.93
N PHE A 160 1.92 -0.98 -9.26
CA PHE A 160 1.33 -1.91 -8.29
C PHE A 160 2.37 -2.54 -7.35
N THR A 161 3.65 -2.43 -7.67
CA THR A 161 4.76 -2.94 -6.85
C THR A 161 5.34 -1.89 -5.91
N THR A 162 4.88 -0.65 -6.01
CA THR A 162 5.35 0.50 -5.24
C THR A 162 4.27 0.99 -4.29
N LEU A 163 4.66 1.77 -3.29
CA LEU A 163 3.68 2.49 -2.47
C LEU A 163 3.05 3.65 -3.27
N PRO A 164 1.86 4.13 -2.87
CA PRO A 164 1.27 5.32 -3.47
C PRO A 164 2.22 6.51 -3.43
N ILE A 165 2.24 7.30 -4.50
CA ILE A 165 2.97 8.57 -4.54
C ILE A 165 2.28 9.54 -3.58
N ALA A 166 2.97 9.92 -2.51
CA ALA A 166 2.45 10.80 -1.48
C ALA A 166 3.56 11.74 -0.97
N THR A 167 3.18 12.97 -0.63
CA THR A 167 4.07 13.91 0.06
C THR A 167 4.27 13.51 1.52
N LYS A 168 5.32 14.01 2.17
CA LYS A 168 5.57 13.80 3.61
C LYS A 168 4.35 14.16 4.48
N ARG A 169 3.63 15.24 4.12
CA ARG A 169 2.40 15.67 4.79
C ARG A 169 1.25 14.68 4.58
N GLN A 170 1.01 14.22 3.36
CA GLN A 170 -0.03 13.23 3.07
C GLN A 170 0.23 11.89 3.77
N VAL A 171 1.50 11.49 3.88
CA VAL A 171 1.90 10.31 4.66
C VAL A 171 1.58 10.50 6.14
N TYR A 172 1.88 11.67 6.71
CA TYR A 172 1.52 12.02 8.08
C TYR A 172 0.00 12.00 8.32
N GLU A 173 -0.79 12.65 7.46
CA GLU A 173 -2.26 12.64 7.52
C GLU A 173 -2.82 11.21 7.48
N THR A 174 -2.23 10.37 6.63
CA THR A 174 -2.58 8.95 6.52
C THR A 174 -2.24 8.16 7.80
N LEU A 175 -1.11 8.46 8.44
CA LEU A 175 -0.72 7.87 9.72
C LEU A 175 -1.69 8.29 10.83
N VAL A 176 -1.98 9.59 10.95
CA VAL A 176 -2.89 10.13 11.96
C VAL A 176 -4.27 9.50 11.81
N LYS A 177 -4.82 9.47 10.59
CA LYS A 177 -6.13 8.85 10.33
C LYS A 177 -6.15 7.37 10.75
N GLN A 178 -5.12 6.60 10.40
CA GLN A 178 -5.05 5.20 10.81
C GLN A 178 -4.94 5.06 12.33
N LEU A 179 -4.19 5.93 12.99
CA LEU A 179 -4.03 5.90 14.45
C LEU A 179 -5.31 6.30 15.17
N GLU A 180 -6.07 7.27 14.66
CA GLU A 180 -7.41 7.63 15.16
C GLU A 180 -8.38 6.45 15.08
N GLU A 181 -8.38 5.71 13.97
CA GLU A 181 -9.19 4.50 13.81
C GLU A 181 -8.80 3.45 14.85
N GLU A 182 -7.50 3.20 15.07
CA GLU A 182 -7.03 2.24 16.08
C GLU A 182 -7.33 2.70 17.50
N VAL A 183 -7.18 3.99 17.81
CA VAL A 183 -7.55 4.57 19.10
C VAL A 183 -9.04 4.42 19.36
N ALA A 184 -9.89 4.66 18.37
CA ALA A 184 -11.33 4.43 18.49
C ALA A 184 -11.68 2.96 18.77
N TRP A 185 -10.85 2.01 18.30
CA TRP A 185 -10.98 0.59 18.64
C TRP A 185 -10.50 0.25 20.04
N MET A 186 -9.37 0.80 20.49
CA MET A 186 -8.88 0.63 21.86
C MET A 186 -9.91 1.05 22.91
N HIS A 187 -10.64 2.15 22.65
CA HIS A 187 -11.73 2.58 23.54
C HIS A 187 -12.91 1.59 23.59
N LYS A 188 -13.13 0.79 22.53
CA LYS A 188 -14.24 -0.18 22.46
C LYS A 188 -13.85 -1.55 23.02
N ASP A 189 -12.57 -1.92 22.94
CA ASP A 189 -12.04 -3.22 23.35
C ASP A 189 -10.83 -3.02 24.29
N PRO A 190 -11.05 -3.05 25.62
CA PRO A 190 -9.98 -2.94 26.60
C PRO A 190 -8.96 -4.09 26.53
N GLU A 191 -9.38 -5.29 26.13
CA GLU A 191 -8.45 -6.42 25.96
C GLU A 191 -7.52 -6.16 24.78
N PHE A 192 -8.02 -5.56 23.70
CA PHE A 192 -7.19 -5.13 22.57
C PHE A 192 -6.16 -4.09 23.00
N GLN A 193 -6.55 -3.10 23.80
CA GLN A 193 -5.64 -2.10 24.35
C GLN A 193 -4.54 -2.73 25.22
N GLU A 194 -4.89 -3.62 26.15
CA GLU A 194 -3.92 -4.29 27.03
C GLU A 194 -2.91 -5.12 26.21
N ARG A 195 -3.40 -5.88 25.23
CA ARG A 195 -2.54 -6.71 24.36
C ARG A 195 -1.59 -5.86 23.53
N LEU A 196 -2.09 -4.76 22.98
CA LEU A 196 -1.26 -3.84 22.21
C LEU A 196 -0.21 -3.18 23.09
N GLY A 197 -0.55 -2.79 24.32
CA GLY A 197 0.42 -2.30 25.30
C GLY A 197 1.45 -3.35 25.71
N SER A 198 1.07 -4.64 25.75
CA SER A 198 1.98 -5.75 26.10
C SER A 198 2.94 -6.16 24.98
N LEU A 199 2.79 -5.63 23.77
CA LEU A 199 3.63 -5.96 22.64
C LEU A 199 5.06 -5.45 22.86
N ILE A 200 6.04 -6.36 22.82
CA ILE A 200 7.46 -6.03 22.91
C ILE A 200 8.03 -5.90 21.50
N ILE A 201 8.27 -4.67 21.07
CA ILE A 201 8.95 -4.37 19.81
C ILE A 201 10.46 -4.33 20.07
N ASP A 202 11.25 -4.82 19.13
CA ASP A 202 12.71 -4.79 19.23
C ASP A 202 13.23 -3.34 19.29
N ASP A 203 13.99 -3.01 20.35
CA ASP A 203 14.56 -1.68 20.59
C ASP A 203 15.38 -1.16 19.40
N ALA A 204 16.08 -2.04 18.69
CA ALA A 204 16.86 -1.65 17.51
C ALA A 204 15.96 -1.12 16.39
N VAL A 205 14.74 -1.66 16.25
CA VAL A 205 13.75 -1.18 15.28
C VAL A 205 13.18 0.17 15.72
N ILE A 206 12.87 0.33 17.01
CA ILE A 206 12.37 1.60 17.57
C ILE A 206 13.40 2.71 17.33
N VAL A 207 14.66 2.48 17.74
CA VAL A 207 15.76 3.44 17.56
C VAL A 207 15.93 3.78 16.08
N LYS A 208 15.88 2.78 15.19
CA LYS A 208 16.01 2.98 13.74
C LYS A 208 14.89 3.86 13.17
N LEU A 209 13.63 3.66 13.60
CA LEU A 209 12.49 4.48 13.17
C LEU A 209 12.64 5.92 13.66
N LEU A 210 12.90 6.10 14.94
CA LEU A 210 12.98 7.44 15.54
C LEU A 210 14.19 8.24 15.06
N GLN A 211 15.29 7.57 14.70
CA GLN A 211 16.45 8.22 14.08
C GLN A 211 16.18 8.76 12.66
N GLU A 212 15.22 8.21 11.94
CA GLU A 212 14.81 8.72 10.62
C GLU A 212 13.82 9.88 10.75
N ALA A 213 13.16 10.05 11.91
CA ALA A 213 12.27 11.16 12.23
C ALA A 213 13.02 12.47 12.54
N LYS A 214 14.15 12.72 11.87
CA LYS A 214 14.93 13.95 12.03
C LYS A 214 14.29 15.08 11.22
N ASP A 215 14.20 16.24 11.85
CA ASP A 215 13.97 17.49 11.14
C ASP A 215 15.29 17.95 10.52
N ASP A 216 15.26 18.47 9.30
CA ASP A 216 16.45 19.06 8.67
C ASP A 216 16.95 20.28 9.48
N ASP A 217 16.06 20.92 10.25
CA ASP A 217 16.33 22.10 11.06
C ASP A 217 16.65 21.80 12.55
N VAL A 218 16.33 20.59 13.05
CA VAL A 218 16.53 20.21 14.47
C VAL A 218 17.55 19.08 14.57
N ALA A 219 18.72 19.38 15.15
CA ALA A 219 19.88 18.48 15.18
C ALA A 219 19.71 17.19 16.02
N ALA A 220 18.69 17.11 16.88
CA ALA A 220 18.49 15.97 17.78
C ALA A 220 17.41 15.01 17.24
N PRO A 221 17.71 13.70 17.12
CA PRO A 221 16.70 12.70 16.78
C PRO A 221 15.61 12.65 17.86
N LEU A 222 14.39 12.32 17.44
CA LEU A 222 13.27 12.10 18.36
C LEU A 222 13.61 10.93 19.29
N ASP A 223 13.51 11.12 20.61
CA ASP A 223 13.65 10.02 21.57
C ASP A 223 12.29 9.39 21.90
N VAL A 224 12.31 8.20 22.53
CA VAL A 224 11.10 7.43 22.83
C VAL A 224 10.17 8.20 23.77
N ALA A 225 10.71 8.87 24.78
CA ALA A 225 9.94 9.63 25.76
C ALA A 225 9.25 10.85 25.12
N THR A 226 9.94 11.58 24.25
CA THR A 226 9.37 12.72 23.51
C THR A 226 8.33 12.24 22.51
N PHE A 227 8.57 11.12 21.83
CA PHE A 227 7.60 10.51 20.92
C PHE A 227 6.31 10.14 21.65
N GLU A 228 6.43 9.43 22.77
CA GLU A 228 5.30 9.06 23.63
C GLU A 228 4.56 10.31 24.13
N ALA A 229 5.27 11.30 24.66
CA ALA A 229 4.66 12.54 25.16
C ALA A 229 3.89 13.29 24.06
N LYS A 230 4.42 13.35 22.83
CA LYS A 230 3.74 13.96 21.67
C LYS A 230 2.48 13.21 21.26
N LEU A 231 2.53 11.87 21.25
CA LEU A 231 1.37 11.03 20.98
C LEU A 231 0.28 11.23 22.05
N VAL A 232 0.66 11.13 23.33
CA VAL A 232 -0.25 11.32 24.45
C VAL A 232 -0.86 12.73 24.39
N ALA A 233 -0.07 13.79 24.18
CA ALA A 233 -0.58 15.16 24.13
C ALA A 233 -1.64 15.38 23.04
N ARG A 234 -1.49 14.71 21.87
CA ARG A 234 -2.46 14.81 20.78
C ARG A 234 -3.76 14.06 21.07
N TRP A 235 -3.67 12.84 21.61
CA TRP A 235 -4.85 11.98 21.84
C TRP A 235 -5.45 12.06 23.25
N SER A 236 -4.84 12.83 24.17
CA SER A 236 -5.42 13.15 25.50
C SER A 236 -6.63 14.08 25.44
N GLN A 237 -6.93 14.68 24.28
CA GLN A 237 -8.01 15.66 24.12
C GLN A 237 -9.40 15.03 23.91
N SER A 238 -9.50 13.70 23.79
CA SER A 238 -10.79 13.02 23.65
C SER A 238 -11.43 12.77 25.02
N GLU A 239 -12.73 13.07 25.18
CA GLU A 239 -13.48 12.94 26.45
C GLU A 239 -13.66 11.50 26.97
N ASN A 240 -13.08 10.49 26.30
CA ASN A 240 -13.16 9.09 26.69
C ASN A 240 -11.98 8.65 27.60
N GLN A 241 -12.14 7.50 28.24
CA GLN A 241 -11.15 6.85 29.10
C GLN A 241 -9.75 6.83 28.45
N PRO A 242 -8.67 7.19 29.17
CA PRO A 242 -7.36 7.36 28.55
C PRO A 242 -6.81 6.04 27.99
N VAL A 243 -6.35 6.09 26.74
CA VAL A 243 -5.58 5.01 26.11
C VAL A 243 -4.21 4.90 26.77
N HIS A 244 -3.75 3.67 27.00
CA HIS A 244 -2.44 3.40 27.58
C HIS A 244 -1.31 3.93 26.66
N PRO A 245 -0.32 4.68 27.17
CA PRO A 245 0.75 5.24 26.35
C PRO A 245 1.47 4.18 25.51
N ASP A 246 1.82 3.03 26.11
CA ASP A 246 2.49 1.93 25.40
C ASP A 246 1.65 1.39 24.22
N ALA A 247 0.32 1.31 24.39
CA ALA A 247 -0.56 0.84 23.33
C ALA A 247 -0.59 1.84 22.16
N LEU A 248 -0.60 3.14 22.47
CA LEU A 248 -0.56 4.20 21.47
C LEU A 248 0.78 4.22 20.71
N VAL A 249 1.90 4.09 21.42
CA VAL A 249 3.25 3.97 20.84
C VAL A 249 3.32 2.74 19.93
N ASN A 250 2.86 1.57 20.40
CA ASN A 250 2.90 0.33 19.64
C ASN A 250 2.02 0.38 18.38
N ALA A 251 0.82 0.98 18.45
CA ALA A 251 0.01 1.23 17.25
C ALA A 251 0.74 2.13 16.25
N ALA A 252 1.30 3.24 16.72
CA ALA A 252 2.01 4.18 15.84
C ALA A 252 3.22 3.52 15.16
N LEU A 253 3.97 2.68 15.87
CA LEU A 253 5.10 1.92 15.32
C LEU A 253 4.65 0.86 14.30
N LEU A 254 3.56 0.13 14.58
CA LEU A 254 2.99 -0.85 13.65
C LEU A 254 2.53 -0.19 12.35
N ILE A 255 1.78 0.91 12.44
CA ILE A 255 1.31 1.70 11.29
C ILE A 255 2.51 2.25 10.51
N SER A 256 3.52 2.78 11.21
CA SER A 256 4.74 3.29 10.58
C SER A 256 5.54 2.20 9.87
N CYS A 257 5.40 0.95 10.30
CA CYS A 257 5.97 -0.22 9.64
C CYS A 257 5.05 -0.84 8.58
N GLY A 258 3.86 -0.28 8.32
CA GLY A 258 2.94 -0.76 7.28
C GLY A 258 2.05 -1.93 7.66
N TRP A 259 1.88 -2.18 8.96
CA TRP A 259 0.98 -3.19 9.49
C TRP A 259 -0.37 -2.60 9.84
N ARG A 260 -1.43 -3.34 9.52
CA ARG A 260 -2.82 -3.04 9.90
C ARG A 260 -3.44 -4.26 10.55
N PHE A 261 -4.45 -4.06 11.40
CA PHE A 261 -5.19 -5.19 11.96
C PHE A 261 -6.20 -5.73 10.93
N ASP A 262 -6.15 -7.04 10.68
CA ASP A 262 -7.12 -7.74 9.84
C ASP A 262 -8.38 -8.01 10.67
N ARG A 263 -9.46 -7.31 10.31
CA ARG A 263 -10.74 -7.32 11.05
C ARG A 263 -11.76 -8.27 10.41
N LYS A 264 -11.37 -9.09 9.43
CA LYS A 264 -12.29 -9.92 8.64
C LYS A 264 -12.68 -11.25 9.32
N ASP A 265 -12.00 -11.66 10.38
CA ASP A 265 -12.24 -12.94 11.05
C ASP A 265 -12.83 -12.71 12.45
N ASP A 266 -14.17 -12.87 12.57
CA ASP A 266 -14.99 -12.68 13.79
C ASP A 266 -14.64 -13.61 14.98
N GLY A 267 -13.52 -14.33 14.94
CA GLY A 267 -13.17 -15.31 15.98
C GLY A 267 -11.72 -15.75 16.07
N GLN A 268 -10.79 -15.20 15.27
CA GLN A 268 -9.37 -15.51 15.40
C GLN A 268 -8.57 -14.25 15.72
N LEU A 269 -8.00 -14.26 16.92
CA LEU A 269 -7.22 -13.22 17.57
C LEU A 269 -6.25 -12.50 16.61
N HIS A 270 -6.58 -11.23 16.32
CA HIS A 270 -5.71 -10.10 15.93
C HIS A 270 -4.54 -10.47 15.02
N MET A 271 -4.86 -10.85 13.79
CA MET A 271 -3.89 -11.01 12.73
C MET A 271 -3.50 -9.64 12.18
N LEU A 272 -2.21 -9.34 12.10
CA LEU A 272 -1.71 -8.20 11.34
C LEU A 272 -1.67 -8.55 9.86
N TRP A 273 -1.91 -7.55 9.03
CA TRP A 273 -1.91 -7.65 7.58
C TRP A 273 -1.18 -6.47 6.96
N CYS A 274 -0.33 -6.75 5.97
CA CYS A 274 0.26 -5.75 5.12
C CYS A 274 -0.42 -5.74 3.76
N GLY A 275 -1.05 -4.62 3.39
CA GLY A 275 -1.74 -4.48 2.10
C GLY A 275 -0.84 -4.55 0.87
N SER A 276 0.46 -4.28 1.00
CA SER A 276 1.39 -4.26 -0.13
C SER A 276 1.98 -5.63 -0.45
N CYS A 277 2.37 -6.41 0.57
CA CYS A 277 2.91 -7.77 0.34
C CYS A 277 1.91 -8.89 0.65
N ASN A 278 0.68 -8.52 1.02
CA ASN A 278 -0.41 -9.40 1.41
C ASN A 278 -0.01 -10.45 2.47
N ARG A 279 0.99 -10.13 3.31
CA ARG A 279 1.42 -11.00 4.40
C ARG A 279 0.50 -10.81 5.58
N ARG A 280 0.08 -11.94 6.14
CA ARG A 280 -0.66 -12.04 7.39
C ARG A 280 0.28 -12.56 8.48
N TRP A 281 0.28 -11.94 9.65
CA TRP A 281 1.21 -12.23 10.73
C TRP A 281 0.52 -12.15 12.09
N GLN A 282 0.67 -13.19 12.91
CA GLN A 282 0.11 -13.24 14.26
C GLN A 282 1.16 -12.75 15.26
N ILE A 283 0.78 -11.75 16.07
CA ILE A 283 1.65 -11.08 17.04
C ILE A 283 2.01 -12.00 18.23
N SER A 284 1.20 -13.03 18.51
CA SER A 284 1.51 -14.05 19.51
C SER A 284 0.80 -15.36 19.15
N PRO A 285 1.47 -16.52 19.17
CA PRO A 285 0.76 -17.78 19.14
C PRO A 285 0.02 -17.90 20.47
N THR A 286 -1.31 -17.82 20.43
CA THR A 286 -2.13 -18.15 21.59
C THR A 286 -1.69 -19.53 22.05
N SER A 287 -1.18 -19.65 23.28
CA SER A 287 -0.94 -20.96 23.88
C SER A 287 -2.30 -21.64 23.95
N GLY A 288 -2.56 -22.53 22.99
CA GLY A 288 -3.84 -23.21 22.88
C GLY A 288 -4.07 -24.02 24.14
N ARG A 289 -5.05 -23.61 24.94
CA ARG A 289 -5.74 -24.55 25.82
C ARG A 289 -6.47 -25.53 24.90
N LEU A 290 -5.80 -26.63 24.57
CA LEU A 290 -6.49 -27.82 24.09
C LEU A 290 -7.50 -28.21 25.17
N GLY A 291 -8.77 -28.19 24.79
CA GLY A 291 -9.86 -28.70 25.60
C GLY A 291 -9.54 -30.13 26.02
N ASP A 292 -9.67 -30.37 27.31
CA ASP A 292 -9.67 -31.69 27.92
C ASP A 292 -10.78 -32.54 27.28
N GLY A 293 -10.36 -33.48 26.44
CA GLY A 293 -11.19 -34.52 25.84
C GLY A 293 -10.36 -35.80 25.85
N GLY A 294 -10.49 -36.57 26.92
CA GLY A 294 -9.61 -37.68 27.25
C GLY A 294 -9.53 -38.77 26.18
N SER A 295 -8.31 -39.27 25.98
CA SER A 295 -8.06 -40.68 25.70
C SER A 295 -6.66 -41.03 26.20
N GLU A 296 -6.61 -41.95 27.16
CA GLU A 296 -5.40 -42.49 27.76
C GLU A 296 -4.50 -43.17 26.71
N HIS A 297 -3.24 -42.76 26.61
CA HIS A 297 -2.10 -43.65 26.42
C HIS A 297 -0.82 -42.94 26.87
N SER A 298 -0.07 -43.61 27.74
CA SER A 298 1.03 -43.10 28.55
C SER A 298 2.39 -43.17 27.83
N GLU A 299 3.28 -42.18 28.03
CA GLU A 299 4.75 -42.30 28.20
C GLU A 299 5.42 -40.92 28.50
N PRO A 300 6.67 -40.84 29.02
CA PRO A 300 6.98 -40.20 30.31
C PRO A 300 7.45 -38.73 30.28
N PRO A 301 7.48 -38.04 31.45
CA PRO A 301 7.58 -36.59 31.55
C PRO A 301 9.00 -36.12 31.88
N THR A 302 9.74 -35.57 30.90
CA THR A 302 10.90 -34.69 31.20
C THR A 302 11.15 -33.67 30.10
N LYS A 303 10.58 -32.48 30.25
CA LYS A 303 11.26 -31.18 30.10
C LYS A 303 10.22 -30.10 30.42
N ARG A 304 10.43 -29.40 31.53
CA ARG A 304 9.65 -28.22 31.94
C ARG A 304 9.48 -27.32 30.72
N LEU A 305 8.23 -27.07 30.33
CA LEU A 305 7.85 -25.94 29.49
C LEU A 305 8.37 -24.69 30.20
N LYS A 306 9.46 -24.15 29.66
CA LYS A 306 9.95 -22.82 30.00
C LYS A 306 8.81 -21.88 29.61
N THR A 307 8.32 -21.09 30.57
CA THR A 307 7.48 -19.93 30.29
C THR A 307 8.20 -19.13 29.21
N GLU A 308 7.67 -19.16 27.98
CA GLU A 308 8.23 -18.41 26.85
C GLU A 308 8.06 -16.92 27.21
N GLU A 309 9.15 -16.31 27.69
CA GLU A 309 9.26 -14.86 27.79
C GLU A 309 8.88 -14.25 26.44
N ALA A 310 8.04 -13.21 26.46
CA ALA A 310 7.63 -12.52 25.25
C ALA A 310 8.88 -12.06 24.49
N ARG A 311 9.11 -12.62 23.30
CA ARG A 311 10.29 -12.31 22.50
C ARG A 311 10.10 -10.95 21.84
N PRO A 312 11.10 -10.06 21.87
CA PRO A 312 11.05 -8.82 21.11
C PRO A 312 10.83 -9.11 19.62
N VAL A 313 9.98 -8.32 18.97
CA VAL A 313 9.65 -8.52 17.57
C VAL A 313 10.20 -7.42 16.69
N ASP A 314 10.96 -7.80 15.66
CA ASP A 314 11.35 -6.91 14.56
C ASP A 314 10.23 -6.83 13.52
N LEU A 315 9.47 -5.74 13.55
CA LEU A 315 8.35 -5.46 12.65
C LEU A 315 8.73 -5.40 11.17
N LEU A 316 9.97 -4.97 10.86
CA LEU A 316 10.43 -4.81 9.48
C LEU A 316 10.80 -6.16 8.88
N SER A 317 11.46 -7.03 9.65
CA SER A 317 11.79 -8.40 9.22
C SER A 317 10.56 -9.27 8.94
N GLN A 318 9.40 -8.91 9.51
CA GLN A 318 8.15 -9.61 9.26
C GLN A 318 7.55 -9.31 7.89
N HIS A 319 8.08 -8.36 7.10
CA HIS A 319 7.62 -8.20 5.73
C HIS A 319 8.18 -9.29 4.80
N ARG A 320 7.59 -9.43 3.62
CA ARG A 320 8.26 -10.19 2.55
C ARG A 320 9.42 -9.36 2.01
N HIS A 321 10.52 -9.98 1.62
CA HIS A 321 11.73 -9.28 1.15
C HIS A 321 11.50 -8.30 0.00
N PHE A 322 10.48 -8.55 -0.84
CA PHE A 322 10.10 -7.69 -1.96
C PHE A 322 9.10 -6.58 -1.59
N CYS A 323 8.62 -6.52 -0.34
CA CYS A 323 7.59 -5.57 0.06
C CYS A 323 8.13 -4.13 -0.06
N PRO A 324 7.37 -3.19 -0.66
CA PRO A 324 7.86 -1.82 -0.85
C PRO A 324 7.99 -1.07 0.48
N TRP A 325 7.38 -1.59 1.56
CA TRP A 325 7.64 -1.11 2.91
C TRP A 325 9.09 -1.26 3.32
N VAL A 326 9.81 -2.31 2.90
CA VAL A 326 11.21 -2.59 3.29
C VAL A 326 12.23 -2.48 2.16
N ALA A 327 11.84 -2.82 0.93
CA ALA A 327 12.75 -2.89 -0.23
C ALA A 327 13.00 -1.53 -0.91
N GLY A 328 12.15 -0.54 -0.67
CA GLY A 328 12.18 0.75 -1.38
C GLY A 328 11.66 0.66 -2.81
N CYS A 329 11.48 1.81 -3.46
CA CYS A 329 11.17 1.85 -4.88
C CYS A 329 12.47 1.64 -5.67
N LYS A 330 12.55 0.54 -6.42
CA LYS A 330 13.63 0.34 -7.39
C LYS A 330 13.21 1.09 -8.66
N SER A 331 14.08 1.96 -9.19
CA SER A 331 13.75 2.80 -10.35
C SER A 331 13.36 1.94 -11.55
N THR A 332 12.06 1.78 -11.79
CA THR A 332 11.54 1.05 -12.96
C THR A 332 11.42 1.99 -14.14
N GLY A 333 12.52 2.62 -14.59
CA GLY A 333 12.52 3.50 -15.78
C GLY A 333 11.57 4.71 -15.71
N VAL A 334 10.97 4.99 -14.54
CA VAL A 334 10.13 6.16 -14.25
C VAL A 334 11.04 7.32 -13.83
N ASP A 335 12.16 7.50 -14.52
CA ASP A 335 13.05 8.63 -14.27
C ASP A 335 12.44 9.94 -14.83
N ASP A 336 11.44 9.83 -15.71
CA ASP A 336 10.82 10.95 -16.43
C ASP A 336 9.77 11.75 -15.62
N TYR A 337 9.20 11.20 -14.53
CA TYR A 337 8.22 11.96 -13.72
C TYR A 337 8.87 12.89 -12.68
N GLY A 338 10.18 12.72 -12.44
CA GLY A 338 10.93 13.45 -11.41
C GLY A 338 11.33 14.88 -11.76
N GLU A 339 10.98 15.38 -12.95
CA GLU A 339 11.38 16.72 -13.40
C GLU A 339 10.62 17.85 -12.69
N ILE A 340 9.43 17.58 -12.15
CA ILE A 340 8.55 18.61 -11.57
C ILE A 340 8.89 18.88 -10.10
N ASP A 341 9.21 17.84 -9.32
CA ASP A 341 9.61 17.98 -7.91
C ASP A 341 10.64 16.89 -7.52
N PRO A 342 11.95 17.21 -7.60
CA PRO A 342 13.02 16.29 -7.24
C PRO A 342 12.97 15.84 -5.78
N LYS A 343 12.53 16.72 -4.86
CA LYS A 343 12.48 16.40 -3.43
C LYS A 343 11.37 15.39 -3.13
N LEU A 344 10.21 15.57 -3.76
CA LEU A 344 9.13 14.59 -3.67
C LEU A 344 9.57 13.23 -4.23
N TRP A 345 10.28 13.22 -5.35
CA TRP A 345 10.73 11.97 -5.96
C TRP A 345 11.78 11.23 -5.13
N GLU A 346 12.71 11.95 -4.51
CA GLU A 346 13.65 11.39 -3.53
C GLU A 346 12.92 10.76 -2.34
N PHE A 347 11.89 11.43 -1.82
CA PHE A 347 11.06 10.91 -0.74
C PHE A 347 10.28 9.64 -1.13
N VAL A 348 9.62 9.65 -2.30
CA VAL A 348 8.82 8.52 -2.81
C VAL A 348 9.68 7.29 -3.09
N LYS A 349 10.97 7.47 -3.40
CA LYS A 349 11.91 6.36 -3.58
C LYS A 349 12.23 5.61 -2.29
N LEU A 350 12.07 6.26 -1.14
CA LEU A 350 12.34 5.65 0.17
C LEU A 350 11.41 4.45 0.43
N PRO A 351 11.88 3.43 1.16
CA PRO A 351 10.99 2.39 1.67
C PRO A 351 9.89 3.00 2.55
N GLY A 352 8.71 2.38 2.54
CA GLY A 352 7.54 2.90 3.28
C GLY A 352 7.81 3.19 4.74
N TRP A 353 8.58 2.33 5.42
CA TRP A 353 8.89 2.56 6.83
C TRP A 353 9.68 3.85 7.05
N LYS A 354 10.56 4.24 6.11
CA LYS A 354 11.28 5.52 6.17
C LYS A 354 10.37 6.69 5.84
N GLN A 355 9.50 6.55 4.84
CA GLN A 355 8.55 7.61 4.50
C GLN A 355 7.67 7.96 5.71
N PHE A 356 7.14 6.95 6.40
CA PHE A 356 6.33 7.12 7.61
C PHE A 356 7.17 7.62 8.79
N ALA A 357 8.37 7.08 9.01
CA ALA A 357 9.25 7.55 10.07
C ALA A 357 9.64 9.03 9.91
N GLN A 358 9.99 9.46 8.70
CA GLN A 358 10.28 10.87 8.41
C GLN A 358 9.05 11.77 8.58
N ALA A 359 7.84 11.24 8.36
CA ALA A 359 6.60 11.97 8.58
C ALA A 359 6.29 12.20 10.06
N LEU A 360 6.85 11.39 10.98
CA LEU A 360 6.70 11.58 12.43
C LEU A 360 7.27 12.91 12.94
N VAL A 361 8.13 13.59 12.18
CA VAL A 361 8.63 14.93 12.53
C VAL A 361 7.49 15.94 12.69
N LEU A 362 6.39 15.76 11.95
CA LEU A 362 5.21 16.63 11.99
C LEU A 362 4.36 16.39 13.25
N LEU A 363 4.65 15.33 14.01
CA LEU A 363 3.96 15.04 15.25
C LEU A 363 4.24 16.16 16.27
N GLY A 364 3.19 16.88 16.65
CA GLY A 364 3.25 17.97 17.64
C GLY A 364 3.37 19.39 17.05
N ASN A 365 3.43 19.54 15.73
CA ASN A 365 3.34 20.87 15.11
C ASN A 365 1.89 21.37 15.20
N SER A 366 1.67 22.37 16.06
CA SER A 366 0.34 22.92 16.37
C SER A 366 -0.33 23.68 15.21
N GLU A 367 0.33 23.81 14.04
CA GLU A 367 -0.25 24.50 12.87
C GLU A 367 -1.51 23.80 12.33
N GLU A 368 -1.78 22.56 12.73
CA GLU A 368 -3.01 21.85 12.38
C GLU A 368 -4.26 22.36 13.11
N ASN A 369 -4.11 23.16 14.17
CA ASN A 369 -5.24 23.86 14.80
C ASN A 369 -5.46 25.28 14.26
N ALA A 370 -4.62 25.76 13.33
CA ALA A 370 -4.58 27.17 12.91
C ALA A 370 -4.84 27.40 11.40
N ILE A 371 -5.31 26.39 10.65
CA ILE A 371 -5.83 26.59 9.28
C ILE A 371 -7.35 26.39 9.26
N VAL A 372 -8.03 26.96 10.25
CA VAL A 372 -9.40 27.44 10.12
C VAL A 372 -9.46 28.77 10.87
N VAL A 373 -9.58 29.86 10.12
CA VAL A 373 -9.68 31.26 10.58
C VAL A 373 -8.37 31.89 11.08
N ASP A 374 -7.52 32.35 10.17
CA ASP A 374 -7.11 33.75 10.23
C ASP A 374 -6.86 34.30 8.83
N ALA A 375 -7.86 35.02 8.31
CA ALA A 375 -7.74 35.83 7.12
C ALA A 375 -7.09 37.17 7.48
N SER A 376 -5.85 37.15 7.97
CA SER A 376 -5.12 38.37 8.29
C SER A 376 -3.61 38.22 8.22
N ASP A 377 -3.02 37.98 7.04
CA ASP A 377 -1.75 38.68 6.77
C ASP A 377 -1.51 38.98 5.30
N GLN A 378 -1.03 40.19 5.09
CA GLN A 378 -1.02 40.89 3.82
C GLN A 378 0.14 40.41 2.94
N THR A 379 -0.17 39.61 1.93
CA THR A 379 0.62 39.60 0.69
C THR A 379 -0.19 40.25 -0.41
N LYS A 380 0.32 41.37 -0.94
CA LYS A 380 -0.25 42.12 -2.06
C LYS A 380 -0.40 41.21 -3.28
N ALA A 381 -1.55 40.55 -3.40
CA ALA A 381 -2.02 40.05 -4.67
C ALA A 381 -2.30 41.28 -5.55
N LYS A 382 -1.42 41.55 -6.52
CA LYS A 382 -1.78 42.43 -7.64
C LYS A 382 -2.92 41.73 -8.38
N THR A 383 -4.15 42.16 -8.11
CA THR A 383 -5.31 41.86 -8.94
C THR A 383 -4.99 42.39 -10.34
N THR A 384 -4.50 41.51 -11.19
CA THR A 384 -4.18 41.83 -12.57
C THR A 384 -5.46 41.56 -13.36
N ASP A 385 -6.01 42.60 -13.97
CA ASP A 385 -7.20 42.52 -14.80
C ASP A 385 -6.99 41.42 -15.86
N PRO A 386 -7.87 40.41 -15.95
CA PRO A 386 -7.72 39.30 -16.89
C PRO A 386 -7.62 39.78 -18.35
N VAL A 387 -8.15 40.97 -18.68
CA VAL A 387 -8.00 41.57 -20.00
C VAL A 387 -6.55 41.99 -20.27
N GLN A 388 -5.88 42.55 -19.27
CA GLN A 388 -4.51 43.03 -19.38
C GLN A 388 -3.48 41.88 -19.43
N ALA A 389 -3.79 40.75 -18.78
CA ALA A 389 -3.03 39.52 -18.89
C ALA A 389 -3.15 38.90 -20.29
N LEU A 390 -4.35 38.89 -20.87
CA LEU A 390 -4.59 38.42 -22.23
C LEU A 390 -3.89 39.28 -23.29
N GLU A 391 -3.86 40.61 -23.12
CA GLU A 391 -3.12 41.51 -24.01
C GLU A 391 -1.60 41.31 -23.93
N SER A 392 -1.05 41.06 -22.74
CA SER A 392 0.37 40.74 -22.60
C SER A 392 0.73 39.41 -23.27
N ILE A 393 -0.14 38.40 -23.18
CA ILE A 393 0.08 37.11 -23.84
C ILE A 393 0.01 37.26 -25.36
N ARG A 394 -0.92 38.05 -25.89
CA ARG A 394 -1.00 38.34 -27.34
C ARG A 394 0.24 39.07 -27.85
N ALA A 395 0.74 40.04 -27.09
CA ALA A 395 1.96 40.77 -27.42
C ALA A 395 3.21 39.86 -27.47
N VAL A 396 3.29 38.86 -26.59
CA VAL A 396 4.41 37.89 -26.57
C VAL A 396 4.29 36.87 -27.71
N LEU A 397 3.06 36.48 -28.06
CA LEU A 397 2.80 35.49 -29.12
C LEU A 397 2.71 36.11 -30.53
N GLY A 398 2.75 37.44 -30.64
CA GLY A 398 2.68 38.16 -31.91
C GLY A 398 1.33 38.03 -32.62
N LEU A 399 0.24 37.86 -31.85
CA LEU A 399 -1.14 37.69 -32.34
C LEU A 399 -1.95 38.98 -32.28
#